data_AF-A0A7X3LRQ3-F1
#
_entry.id   AF-A0A7X3LRQ3-F1
#
_cell.length_a   1.000
_cell.length_b   1.000
_cell.length_c   1.000
_cell.angle_alpha   90.00
_cell.angle_beta   90.00
_cell.angle_gamma   90.00
#
_symmetry.space_group_name_H-M   'P 1'
#
loop_
_entity.id
_entity.type
_entity.pdbx_description
1 polymer ?
#
loop_
_entity_poly.entity_id
_entity_poly.type
_entity_poly.pdbx_seq_one_letter_code
_entity_poly.pdbx_strand_id
1 'polypeptide(L)'
;MTHLPAYLLLQAARDGQGIVNTKRMFVEEDLRAGRLVCLFEDSVEDVPVGYFLVRQPGPMREPLKRFIAWLKRQAQTGSAPAAARV
;
A
#
# COMPACT_ATOMS: atom_id res chain seq x y z
N MET A 1 9.13 -22.18 13.40
CA MET A 1 8.35 -21.23 12.59
C MET A 1 9.31 -20.55 11.62
N THR A 2 9.16 -20.79 10.32
CA THR A 2 9.98 -20.12 9.30
C THR A 2 9.35 -18.75 9.04
N HIS A 3 10.04 -17.68 9.42
CA HIS A 3 9.57 -16.32 9.17
C HIS A 3 10.01 -15.92 7.76
N LEU A 4 9.08 -15.87 6.81
CA LEU A 4 9.39 -15.37 5.48
C LEU A 4 9.37 -13.83 5.51
N PRO A 5 10.47 -13.14 5.16
CA PRO A 5 10.46 -11.69 5.03
C PRO A 5 9.37 -11.22 4.05
N ALA A 6 8.66 -10.15 4.39
CA ALA A 6 7.51 -9.67 3.62
C ALA A 6 7.82 -9.37 2.15
N TYR A 7 9.06 -8.95 1.84
CA TYR A 7 9.50 -8.71 0.46
C TYR A 7 9.48 -9.98 -0.41
N LEU A 8 9.64 -11.17 0.18
CA LEU A 8 9.62 -12.44 -0.55
C LEU A 8 8.20 -12.97 -0.82
N LEU A 9 7.17 -12.43 -0.15
CA LEU A 9 5.79 -12.91 -0.30
C LEU A 9 5.24 -12.71 -1.72
N LEU A 10 5.54 -11.56 -2.35
CA LEU A 10 5.09 -11.29 -3.71
C LEU A 10 5.76 -12.22 -4.73
N GLN A 11 7.05 -12.54 -4.52
CA GLN A 11 7.74 -13.48 -5.39
C GLN A 11 7.15 -14.89 -5.26
N ALA A 12 6.93 -15.35 -4.03
CA ALA A 12 6.29 -16.65 -3.79
C ALA A 12 4.89 -16.74 -4.44
N ALA A 13 4.11 -15.66 -4.41
CA ALA A 13 2.80 -15.61 -5.07
C ALA A 13 2.92 -15.72 -6.59
N ARG A 14 3.87 -14.99 -7.20
CA ARG A 14 4.16 -15.07 -8.65
C ARG A 14 4.64 -16.45 -9.08
N ASP A 15 5.39 -17.13 -8.21
CA ASP A 15 5.88 -18.50 -8.43
C ASP A 15 4.80 -19.57 -8.16
N GLY A 16 3.56 -19.17 -7.84
CA GLY A 16 2.44 -20.08 -7.61
C GLY A 16 2.51 -20.85 -6.28
N GLN A 17 3.30 -20.39 -5.31
CA GLN A 17 3.50 -21.07 -4.03
C GLN A 17 2.39 -20.79 -3.00
N GLY A 18 1.35 -20.05 -3.36
CA GLY A 18 0.21 -19.77 -2.49
C GLY A 18 -0.50 -18.46 -2.79
N ILE A 19 -1.25 -17.98 -1.81
CA ILE A 19 -2.06 -16.76 -1.86
C ILE A 19 -1.45 -15.71 -0.95
N VAL A 20 -1.45 -14.44 -1.37
CA VAL A 20 -0.97 -13.30 -0.58
C VAL A 20 -2.07 -12.25 -0.42
N ASN A 21 -2.22 -11.71 0.80
CA ASN A 21 -3.01 -10.50 1.03
C ASN A 21 -2.06 -9.29 1.00
N THR A 22 -2.31 -8.34 0.10
CA THR A 22 -1.49 -7.13 -0.08
C THR A 22 -2.33 -5.99 -0.64
N LYS A 23 -1.81 -4.76 -0.59
CA LYS A 23 -2.46 -3.62 -1.24
C LYS A 23 -2.35 -3.74 -2.75
N ARG A 24 -3.45 -3.49 -3.47
CA ARG A 24 -3.54 -3.55 -4.93
C ARG A 24 -2.41 -2.80 -5.63
N MET A 25 -2.02 -1.63 -5.12
CA MET A 25 -0.95 -0.80 -5.67
C MET A 25 0.40 -1.56 -5.85
N PHE A 26 0.66 -2.61 -5.07
CA PHE A 26 1.89 -3.40 -5.19
C PHE A 26 1.85 -4.46 -6.29
N VAL A 27 0.67 -4.82 -6.78
CA VAL A 27 0.45 -5.93 -7.73
C VAL A 27 -0.33 -5.50 -8.97
N GLU A 28 -0.62 -4.20 -9.13
CA GLU A 28 -1.39 -3.65 -10.25
C GLU A 28 -0.84 -4.08 -11.62
N GLU A 29 0.49 -4.10 -11.77
CA GLU A 29 1.14 -4.55 -12.99
C GLU A 29 1.02 -6.06 -13.18
N ASP A 30 1.17 -6.84 -12.12
CA ASP A 30 1.04 -8.30 -12.19
C ASP A 30 -0.39 -8.73 -12.55
N LEU A 31 -1.39 -8.01 -12.02
CA LEU A 31 -2.80 -8.19 -12.39
C LEU A 31 -3.03 -7.83 -13.86
N ARG A 32 -2.50 -6.68 -14.32
CA ARG A 32 -2.62 -6.26 -15.73
C ARG A 32 -1.95 -7.23 -16.69
N ALA A 33 -0.79 -7.77 -16.30
CA ALA A 33 -0.03 -8.74 -17.09
C ALA A 33 -0.58 -10.18 -17.00
N GLY A 34 -1.61 -10.42 -16.17
CA GLY A 34 -2.17 -11.75 -15.96
C GLY A 34 -1.24 -12.72 -15.21
N ARG A 35 -0.18 -12.21 -14.56
CA ARG A 35 0.72 -13.02 -13.73
C ARG A 35 0.09 -13.40 -12.40
N LEU A 36 -0.78 -12.54 -11.88
CA LEU A 36 -1.56 -12.77 -10.67
C LEU A 36 -3.05 -12.60 -11.00
N VAL A 37 -3.89 -13.27 -10.20
CA VAL A 37 -5.36 -13.14 -10.26
C VAL A 37 -5.85 -12.63 -8.91
N CYS A 38 -6.75 -11.64 -8.92
CA CYS A 38 -7.39 -11.15 -7.70
C CYS A 38 -8.47 -12.15 -7.26
N LEU A 39 -8.37 -12.66 -6.03
CA LEU A 39 -9.36 -13.58 -5.46
C LEU A 39 -10.45 -12.86 -4.68
N PHE A 40 -10.05 -11.89 -3.86
CA PHE A 40 -10.91 -11.10 -3.00
C PHE A 40 -10.39 -9.66 -2.96
N GLU A 41 -11.30 -8.70 -2.89
CA GLU A 41 -10.98 -7.29 -2.71
C GLU A 41 -11.94 -6.72 -1.67
N ASP A 42 -11.38 -6.23 -0.56
CA ASP A 42 -12.20 -5.61 0.49
C ASP A 42 -12.82 -4.32 -0.07
N SER A 43 -14.13 -4.15 0.14
CA SER A 43 -14.75 -2.84 0.00
C SER A 43 -14.13 -1.90 1.03
N VAL A 44 -13.68 -0.72 0.58
CA VAL A 44 -12.88 0.27 1.33
C VAL A 44 -13.56 0.80 2.62
N GLU A 45 -14.76 0.33 2.94
CA GLU A 45 -15.70 0.99 3.84
C GLU A 45 -15.54 0.65 5.34
N ASP A 46 -14.81 -0.41 5.73
CA ASP A 46 -14.92 -0.91 7.11
C ASP A 46 -13.71 -0.72 8.06
N VAL A 47 -12.54 -0.28 7.60
CA VAL A 47 -11.42 0.00 8.52
C VAL A 47 -10.52 1.14 8.01
N PRO A 48 -10.20 2.17 8.83
CA PRO A 48 -9.22 3.19 8.46
C PRO A 48 -7.80 2.60 8.51
N VAL A 49 -7.44 1.76 7.53
CA VAL A 49 -6.09 1.25 7.35
C VAL A 49 -5.29 2.26 6.54
N GLY A 50 -4.29 2.89 7.15
CA GLY A 50 -3.50 3.94 6.51
C GLY A 50 -2.05 4.00 7.02
N TYR A 51 -1.22 4.73 6.28
CA TYR A 51 0.14 5.03 6.68
C TYR A 51 0.17 6.31 7.53
N PHE A 52 0.84 6.27 8.67
CA PHE A 52 0.94 7.40 9.60
C PHE A 52 2.37 7.94 9.67
N LEU A 53 2.49 9.27 9.73
CA LEU A 53 3.76 9.94 10.00
C LEU A 53 3.98 10.04 11.51
N VAL A 54 4.83 9.16 12.04
CA VAL A 54 5.17 9.14 13.47
C VAL A 54 6.43 9.98 13.70
N ARG A 55 6.36 10.91 14.65
CA ARG A 55 7.51 11.72 15.10
C ARG A 55 7.41 12.01 16.59
N GLN A 56 8.54 12.36 17.20
CA GLN A 56 8.52 12.92 18.55
C GLN A 56 7.79 14.27 18.57
N PRO A 57 6.98 14.54 19.61
CA PRO A 57 6.42 15.87 19.86
C PRO A 57 7.52 16.94 19.98
N GLY A 58 7.19 18.19 19.65
CA GLY A 58 8.13 19.31 19.73
C GLY A 58 8.35 20.06 18.40
N PRO A 59 9.26 21.05 18.38
CA PRO A 59 9.51 21.89 17.22
C PRO A 59 10.09 21.08 16.05
N MET A 60 9.62 21.38 14.84
CA MET A 60 10.13 20.76 13.62
C MET A 60 11.22 21.65 13.02
N ARG A 61 12.40 21.07 12.80
CA ARG A 61 13.44 21.69 11.96
C ARG A 61 12.92 21.92 10.55
N GLU A 62 13.40 22.96 9.89
CA GLU A 62 12.89 23.38 8.57
C GLU A 62 12.93 22.25 7.50
N PRO A 63 13.98 21.41 7.42
CA PRO A 63 13.98 20.28 6.50
C PRO A 63 12.85 19.26 6.75
N LEU A 64 12.48 19.02 8.02
CA LEU A 64 11.41 18.09 8.39
C LEU A 64 10.05 18.63 7.93
N LYS A 65 9.80 19.93 8.09
CA LYS A 65 8.56 20.55 7.59
C LYS A 65 8.44 20.40 6.08
N ARG A 66 9.50 20.70 5.34
CA ARG A 66 9.55 20.58 3.87
C ARG A 66 9.27 19.16 3.41
N PHE A 67 9.88 18.17 4.08
CA PHE A 67 9.68 16.76 3.77
C PHE A 67 8.25 16.29 4.05
N ILE A 68 7.68 16.63 5.21
CA ILE A 68 6.28 16.29 5.55
C ILE A 68 5.30 16.93 4.56
N ALA A 69 5.53 18.20 4.19
CA ALA A 69 4.69 18.88 3.22
C ALA A 69 4.74 18.20 1.84
N TRP A 70 5.93 17.79 1.40
CA TRP A 70 6.09 17.02 0.17
C TRP A 70 5.40 15.64 0.25
N LEU A 71 5.61 14.88 1.33
CA LEU A 71 4.98 13.57 1.54
C LEU A 71 3.46 13.64 1.48
N LYS A 72 2.85 14.64 2.13
CA LYS A 72 1.40 14.84 2.10
C LYS A 72 0.87 15.09 0.68
N ARG A 73 1.61 15.81 -0.16
CA ARG A 73 1.24 15.99 -1.58
C ARG A 73 1.31 14.67 -2.35
N GLN A 74 2.36 13.88 -2.16
CA GLN A 74 2.49 12.56 -2.82
C GLN A 74 1.35 11.62 -2.42
N ALA A 75 0.97 11.61 -1.14
CA ALA A 75 -0.14 10.78 -0.64
C ALA A 75 -1.49 11.13 -1.28
N GLN A 76 -1.71 12.41 -1.62
CA GLN A 76 -2.92 12.85 -2.33
C GLN A 76 -2.90 12.43 -3.81
N THR A 77 -1.74 12.43 -4.45
CA THR A 77 -1.59 11.97 -5.85
C THR A 77 -1.79 10.45 -5.99
N GLY A 78 -1.40 9.67 -4.97
CA GLY A 78 -1.54 8.21 -4.96
C GLY A 78 -2.90 7.68 -4.52
N SER A 79 -3.78 8.51 -3.96
CA SER A 79 -5.18 8.10 -3.75
C SER A 79 -5.92 8.18 -5.08
N ALA A 80 -6.21 7.02 -5.69
CA ALA A 80 -7.26 6.96 -6.70
C ALA A 80 -8.56 7.53 -6.09
N PRO A 81 -9.35 8.32 -6.84
CA PRO A 81 -10.64 8.77 -6.33
C PRO A 81 -11.45 7.54 -5.94
N ALA A 82 -12.06 7.56 -4.75
CA ALA A 82 -13.04 6.56 -4.36
C ALA A 82 -14.09 6.51 -5.49
N ALA A 83 -14.12 5.40 -6.22
CA ALA A 83 -14.99 5.26 -7.38
C ALA A 83 -16.44 5.55 -6.95
N ALA A 84 -17.04 6.54 -7.62
CA ALA A 84 -18.42 6.92 -7.38
C ALA A 84 -19.34 5.74 -7.70
N ARG A 85 -20.23 5.46 -6.75
CA ARG A 85 -21.24 4.40 -6.73
C ARG A 85 -22.14 4.42 -7.97
N VAL A 86 -22.54 3.22 -8.43
CA VAL A 86 -23.81 2.92 -9.09
C VAL A 86 -24.46 1.77 -8.33
#